data_AF-M0NA46-F1
#
_entry.id   AF-M0NA46-F1
#
_cell.length_a   1.000
_cell.length_b   1.000
_cell.length_c   1.000
_cell.angle_alpha   90.00
_cell.angle_beta   90.00
_cell.angle_gamma   90.00
#
_symmetry.space_group_name_H-M   'P 1'
#
loop_
_entity.id
_entity.type
_entity.pdbx_description
1 polymer ?
#
loop_
_entity_poly.entity_id
_entity_poly.type
_entity_poly.pdbx_seq_one_letter_code
_entity_poly.pdbx_strand_id
1 'polypeptide(L)'
;MGLDVTLADADAFGGVCLNYGCIPSKALLSAADIVHDAGHRESMGIYADPYIDWDELLEWQAGVVARLTDGVKQLCTNAGVELVDGRVRFVDEHLGGDVAL
;
A
#
# COMPACT_ATOMS: atom_id res chain seq x y z
N MET A 1 -20.34 -4.02 -14.94
CA MET A 1 -20.52 -3.08 -16.07
C MET A 1 -19.93 -3.57 -17.39
N GLY A 2 -19.18 -4.70 -17.42
CA GLY A 2 -18.80 -5.38 -18.67
C GLY A 2 -17.91 -4.54 -19.60
N LEU A 3 -17.22 -3.55 -19.04
CA LEU A 3 -16.35 -2.64 -19.77
C LEU A 3 -14.97 -3.28 -19.92
N ASP A 4 -14.35 -3.01 -21.07
CA ASP A 4 -12.92 -3.20 -21.27
C ASP A 4 -12.19 -2.03 -20.62
N VAL A 5 -11.23 -2.31 -19.74
CA VAL A 5 -10.60 -1.30 -18.87
C VAL A 5 -9.10 -1.53 -18.81
N THR A 6 -8.36 -0.46 -19.04
CA THR A 6 -6.91 -0.39 -18.82
C THR A 6 -6.61 0.56 -17.66
N LEU A 7 -5.72 0.15 -16.76
CA LEU A 7 -5.18 0.98 -15.67
C LEU A 7 -3.67 1.14 -15.87
N ALA A 8 -3.23 2.38 -16.04
CA ALA A 8 -1.82 2.71 -16.15
C ALA A 8 -1.32 3.45 -14.90
N ASP A 9 -0.16 3.06 -14.38
CA ASP A 9 0.53 3.76 -13.31
C ASP A 9 2.03 3.87 -13.63
N ALA A 10 2.63 5.03 -13.36
CA ALA A 10 4.03 5.30 -13.67
C ALA A 10 4.99 4.83 -12.58
N ASP A 11 4.46 4.39 -11.45
CA ASP A 11 5.20 3.97 -10.26
C ASP A 11 4.60 2.65 -9.75
N ALA A 12 4.11 2.60 -8.50
CA ALA A 12 3.50 1.42 -7.93
C ALA A 12 1.96 1.53 -7.88
N PHE A 13 1.28 0.50 -8.40
CA PHE A 13 -0.17 0.36 -8.28
C PHE A 13 -0.64 0.48 -6.83
N GLY A 14 -1.81 1.10 -6.65
CA GLY A 14 -2.34 1.48 -5.34
C GLY A 14 -2.00 2.91 -4.94
N GLY A 15 -1.14 3.59 -5.70
CA GLY A 15 -0.81 5.00 -5.56
C GLY A 15 -0.20 5.35 -4.21
N VAL A 16 -0.20 6.66 -3.89
CA VAL A 16 0.43 7.18 -2.66
C VAL A 16 -0.13 6.53 -1.39
N CYS A 17 -1.45 6.34 -1.32
CA CYS A 17 -2.11 5.84 -0.12
C CYS A 17 -1.54 4.49 0.36
N LEU A 18 -1.33 3.57 -0.58
CA LEU A 18 -0.81 2.23 -0.28
C LEU A 18 0.71 2.22 -0.13
N ASN A 19 1.42 2.93 -1.01
CA ASN A 19 2.87 2.80 -1.10
C ASN A 19 3.64 3.71 -0.12
N TYR A 20 3.17 4.96 0.07
CA TYR A 20 3.96 6.01 0.72
C TYR A 20 3.18 6.86 1.74
N GLY A 21 1.90 6.54 1.97
CA GLY A 21 0.99 7.38 2.71
C GLY A 21 0.32 6.63 3.86
N CYS A 22 -0.99 6.47 3.74
CA CYS A 22 -1.84 5.95 4.79
C CYS A 22 -1.40 4.59 5.33
N ILE A 23 -1.09 3.64 4.45
CA ILE A 23 -0.76 2.26 4.84
C ILE A 23 0.56 2.20 5.62
N PRO A 24 1.71 2.67 5.11
CA PRO A 24 2.96 2.62 5.87
C PRO A 24 2.84 3.44 7.16
N SER A 25 2.21 4.62 7.12
CA SER A 25 2.04 5.46 8.31
C SER A 25 1.20 4.79 9.39
N LYS A 26 0.09 4.13 9.01
CA LYS A 26 -0.79 3.44 9.98
C LYS A 26 -0.19 2.13 10.49
N ALA A 27 0.62 1.44 9.69
CA ALA A 27 1.38 0.29 10.17
C ALA A 27 2.33 0.70 11.31
N LEU A 28 3.09 1.78 11.13
CA LEU A 28 4.00 2.29 12.16
C LEU A 28 3.24 2.82 13.39
N LEU A 29 2.11 3.52 13.20
CA LEU A 29 1.27 3.95 14.32
C LEU A 29 0.75 2.74 15.12
N SER A 30 0.34 1.66 14.45
CA SER A 30 -0.09 0.44 15.15
C SER A 30 1.03 -0.17 16.00
N ALA A 31 2.28 -0.14 15.53
CA ALA A 31 3.41 -0.62 16.31
C ALA A 31 3.71 0.32 17.49
N ALA A 32 3.62 1.63 17.28
CA ALA A 32 3.78 2.63 18.33
C ALA A 32 2.73 2.51 19.44
N ASP A 33 1.47 2.23 19.08
CA ASP A 33 0.39 2.02 20.06
C ASP A 33 0.70 0.82 20.97
N ILE A 34 1.27 -0.26 20.42
CA ILE A 34 1.67 -1.45 21.20
C ILE A 34 2.77 -1.09 22.21
N VAL A 35 3.80 -0.35 21.76
CA VAL A 35 4.90 0.07 22.64
C VAL A 35 4.39 1.02 23.72
N HIS A 36 3.57 2.00 23.33
CA HIS A 36 2.94 2.94 24.25
C HIS A 36 2.13 2.18 25.31
N ASP A 37 1.29 1.25 24.89
CA ASP A 37 0.48 0.47 25.81
C ASP A 37 1.32 -0.39 26.75
N ALA A 38 2.33 -1.09 26.24
CA ALA A 38 3.19 -1.93 27.07
C ALA A 38 3.86 -1.14 28.22
N GLY A 39 4.25 0.10 27.95
CA GLY A 39 4.90 0.98 28.94
C GLY A 39 3.96 1.74 29.89
N HIS A 40 2.63 1.60 29.77
CA HIS A 40 1.66 2.38 30.58
C HIS A 40 0.57 1.48 31.20
N ARG A 41 0.93 0.29 31.68
CA ARG A 41 0.00 -0.72 32.24
C ARG A 41 0.34 -1.14 33.68
N GLU A 42 1.10 -0.34 34.40
CA GLU A 42 1.54 -0.62 35.78
C GLU A 42 0.38 -0.68 36.76
N SER A 43 -0.69 0.09 36.52
CA SER A 43 -1.93 0.04 37.30
C SER A 43 -2.63 -1.32 37.22
N MET A 44 -2.36 -2.09 36.17
CA MET A 44 -2.80 -3.48 35.99
C MET A 44 -1.76 -4.50 36.48
N GLY A 45 -0.65 -4.04 37.08
CA GLY A 45 0.46 -4.87 37.52
C GLY A 45 1.40 -5.33 36.40
N ILE A 46 1.30 -4.76 35.20
CA ILE A 46 2.17 -5.09 34.06
C ILE A 46 3.29 -4.07 33.98
N TYR A 47 4.54 -4.55 34.00
CA TYR A 47 5.73 -3.74 33.86
C TYR A 47 6.52 -4.26 32.66
N ALA A 48 6.67 -3.44 31.63
CA ALA A 48 7.40 -3.80 30.42
C ALA A 48 8.22 -2.61 29.91
N ASP A 49 9.39 -2.92 29.35
CA ASP A 49 10.27 -1.97 28.66
C ASP A 49 10.62 -2.56 27.29
N PRO A 50 9.84 -2.28 26.24
CA PRO A 50 10.00 -2.92 24.94
C PRO A 50 11.27 -2.43 24.23
N TYR A 51 12.12 -3.37 23.80
CA TYR A 51 13.17 -3.10 22.82
C TYR A 51 12.56 -3.05 21.41
N ILE A 52 12.91 -2.03 20.64
CA ILE A 52 12.49 -1.89 19.24
C ILE A 52 13.69 -2.15 18.35
N ASP A 53 13.62 -3.23 17.57
CA ASP A 53 14.47 -3.38 16.40
C ASP A 53 13.87 -2.58 15.24
N TRP A 54 14.57 -1.53 14.84
CA TRP A 54 14.08 -0.61 13.82
C TRP A 54 14.07 -1.24 12.43
N ASP A 55 15.05 -2.10 12.12
CA ASP A 55 15.17 -2.70 10.81
C ASP A 55 14.08 -3.77 10.61
N GLU A 56 13.83 -4.60 11.62
CA GLU A 56 12.73 -5.58 11.59
C GLU A 56 11.36 -4.90 11.53
N LEU A 57 11.17 -3.77 12.23
CA LEU A 57 9.91 -3.01 12.19
C LEU A 57 9.64 -2.45 10.78
N LEU A 58 10.67 -1.91 10.13
CA LEU A 58 10.55 -1.40 8.76
C LEU A 58 10.33 -2.55 7.76
N GLU A 59 10.98 -3.69 7.94
CA GLU A 59 10.74 -4.88 7.11
C GLU A 59 9.29 -5.37 7.23
N TRP A 60 8.76 -5.46 8.45
CA TRP A 60 7.36 -5.81 8.68
C TRP A 60 6.41 -4.80 8.01
N GLN A 61 6.66 -3.50 8.17
CA GLN A 61 5.87 -2.45 7.53
C GLN A 61 5.90 -2.57 6.01
N ALA A 62 7.07 -2.83 5.43
CA ALA A 62 7.23 -3.05 3.99
C ALA A 62 6.44 -4.29 3.52
N GLY A 63 6.43 -5.37 4.32
CA GLY A 63 5.61 -6.55 4.07
C GLY A 63 4.10 -6.25 4.06
N VAL A 64 3.62 -5.37 4.95
CA VAL A 64 2.22 -4.91 4.95
C VAL A 64 1.87 -4.18 3.66
N VAL A 65 2.75 -3.29 3.19
CA VAL A 65 2.58 -2.57 1.92
C VAL A 65 2.54 -3.55 0.75
N ALA A 66 3.54 -4.43 0.64
CA ALA A 66 3.65 -5.42 -0.43
C ALA A 66 2.39 -6.29 -0.54
N ARG A 67 1.89 -6.80 0.59
CA ARG A 67 0.67 -7.62 0.63
C ARG A 67 -0.54 -6.89 0.06
N LEU A 68 -0.69 -5.60 0.35
CA LEU A 68 -1.84 -4.81 -0.08
C LEU A 68 -1.71 -4.37 -1.55
N THR A 69 -0.52 -3.99 -2.00
CA THR A 69 -0.26 -3.65 -3.41
C THR A 69 -0.46 -4.85 -4.32
N ASP A 70 0.02 -6.03 -3.90
CA ASP A 70 -0.19 -7.28 -4.64
C ASP A 70 -1.66 -7.68 -4.66
N GLY A 71 -2.38 -7.46 -3.55
CA GLY A 71 -3.82 -7.66 -3.47
C GLY A 71 -4.59 -6.80 -4.48
N VAL A 72 -4.22 -5.52 -4.63
CA VAL A 72 -4.83 -4.63 -5.64
C VAL A 72 -4.55 -5.11 -7.06
N LYS A 73 -3.29 -5.45 -7.37
CA LYS A 73 -2.94 -6.01 -8.69
C LYS A 73 -3.76 -7.25 -9.01
N GLN A 74 -3.87 -8.18 -8.06
CA GLN A 74 -4.63 -9.40 -8.23
C GLN A 74 -6.13 -9.14 -8.41
N LEU A 75 -6.71 -8.18 -7.67
CA LEU A 75 -8.10 -7.76 -7.86
C LEU A 75 -8.34 -7.19 -9.27
N CYS A 76 -7.43 -6.35 -9.77
CA CYS A 76 -7.50 -5.80 -11.13
C CYS A 76 -7.41 -6.92 -12.19
N THR A 77 -6.41 -7.80 -12.08
CA THR A 77 -6.24 -8.93 -13.01
C THR A 77 -7.47 -9.85 -12.99
N ASN A 78 -8.01 -10.17 -11.82
CA ASN A 78 -9.21 -11.00 -11.69
C ASN A 78 -10.46 -10.34 -12.28
N ALA A 79 -10.51 -9.00 -12.28
CA ALA A 79 -11.57 -8.24 -12.92
C ALA A 79 -11.39 -8.10 -14.44
N GLY A 80 -10.30 -8.64 -15.02
CA GLY A 80 -9.99 -8.52 -16.44
C GLY A 80 -9.40 -7.16 -16.84
N VAL A 81 -8.92 -6.37 -15.88
CA VAL A 81 -8.29 -5.08 -16.14
C VAL A 81 -6.87 -5.30 -16.68
N GLU A 82 -6.56 -4.65 -17.80
CA GLU A 82 -5.19 -4.58 -18.31
C GLU A 82 -4.38 -3.61 -17.44
N LEU A 83 -3.24 -4.07 -16.92
CA LEU A 83 -2.33 -3.26 -16.13
C LEU A 83 -1.14 -2.82 -16.99
N VAL A 84 -0.88 -1.52 -17.02
CA VAL A 84 0.23 -0.94 -17.78
C VAL A 84 1.17 -0.18 -16.85
N ASP A 85 2.41 -0.64 -16.77
CA ASP A 85 3.47 0.09 -16.07
C ASP A 85 4.02 1.18 -16.99
N GLY A 86 3.66 2.45 -16.72
CA GLY A 86 4.10 3.57 -17.52
C GLY A 86 3.38 4.88 -17.25
N ARG A 87 4.06 5.98 -17.57
CA ARG A 87 3.47 7.32 -17.55
C ARG A 87 2.67 7.54 -18.82
N VAL A 88 1.38 7.79 -18.66
CA VAL A 88 0.47 8.15 -19.76
C VAL A 88 0.30 9.66 -19.88
N ARG A 89 -0.03 10.13 -21.09
CA ARG A 89 -0.39 11.52 -21.39
C ARG A 89 -1.54 11.53 -22.38
N PHE A 90 -2.42 12.52 -22.27
CA PHE A 90 -3.42 12.78 -23.30
C PHE A 90 -2.75 13.39 -24.52
N VAL A 91 -3.16 12.95 -25.70
CA VAL A 91 -2.66 13.50 -26.98
C VAL A 91 -3.78 14.04 -27.88
N ASP A 92 -5.02 13.63 -27.63
CA ASP A 92 -6.25 14.21 -28.17
C ASP A 92 -7.44 14.00 -27.19
N GLU A 93 -8.65 14.33 -27.62
CA GLU A 93 -9.87 14.22 -26.83
C GLU A 93 -10.44 12.78 -26.70
N HIS A 94 -10.17 11.90 -27.66
CA HIS A 94 -10.75 10.54 -27.75
C HIS A 94 -9.82 9.60 -28.52
N LEU A 95 -8.75 9.13 -27.87
CA LEU A 95 -7.93 8.05 -28.43
C LEU A 95 -8.55 6.70 -28.07
N GLY A 96 -9.49 6.27 -28.90
CA GLY A 96 -10.05 4.93 -28.89
C GLY A 96 -9.14 3.96 -29.65
N GLY A 97 -8.75 2.87 -28.98
CA GLY A 97 -8.25 1.66 -29.64
C GLY A 97 -6.78 1.34 -29.40
N ASP A 98 -5.89 2.33 -29.39
CA ASP A 98 -4.45 2.12 -29.22
C ASP A 98 -3.88 3.09 -28.19
N VAL A 99 -3.66 2.61 -26.96
CA VAL A 99 -2.88 3.33 -25.95
C VAL A 99 -1.45 3.43 -26.48
N ALA A 100 -1.12 4.55 -27.12
CA ALA A 100 0.25 4.85 -27.51
C ALA A 100 1.06 5.11 -26.23
N LEU A 101 1.80 4.08 -25.80
CA LEU A 101 2.84 4.16 -24.78
C LEU A 101 4.08 4.89 -25.32
#